data_AF-A0A3D4BH52-F1
#
_entry.id   AF-A0A3D4BH52-F1
#
_cell.length_a   1.000
_cell.length_b   1.000
_cell.length_c   1.000
_cell.angle_alpha   90.00
_cell.angle_beta   90.00
_cell.angle_gamma   90.00
#
_symmetry.space_group_name_H-M   'P 1'
#
loop_
_entity.id
_entity.type
_entity.pdbx_description
1 polymer ?
#
loop_
_entity_poly.entity_id
_entity_poly.type
_entity_poly.pdbx_seq_one_letter_code
_entity_poly.pdbx_strand_id
1 'polypeptide(L)'
;MTIGFFVALSFIISAWILSIELKRKQGLGSFIYTEEKIKIGEPASLSELVINALFGFIFGYKIVGAFTVPDALNDPQSFLLSSHGNFLSGMLVALLFGGLKWWEKKKQQLEKPEERTIRIWPHDRVGDMVIYAALFGFLGAKIFHNLENWNEFTKDPIGSLISFSGLTFYGGLICAGLAIYWYARKNKITFIHLLDAFAPTMMFAYALGRVGCQISGDGDWGIVNTNPKPFTWLPNFLWSYQYPHNVLSVGERIPGCVGEQFCNQLPFPVYPTPLYEVIVCALLFLVIWVLRKKIKIPGLLFSIYLMMNGVERFLIEKIRVDTKYDLPFHPTQAELISLALFIGGVYMFYACNKRAKTTA
;
A
#
# COMPACT_ATOMS: atom_id res chain seq x y z
N MET A 1 4.26 6.73 -14.72
CA MET A 1 3.99 7.70 -13.62
C MET A 1 2.71 7.39 -12.82
N THR A 2 1.76 6.59 -13.32
CA THR A 2 0.42 6.42 -12.71
C THR A 2 0.37 5.49 -11.50
N ILE A 3 1.05 4.34 -11.51
CA ILE A 3 1.00 3.36 -10.39
C ILE A 3 1.49 3.96 -9.07
N GLY A 4 2.68 4.56 -9.07
CA GLY A 4 3.30 5.12 -7.87
C GLY A 4 2.44 6.20 -7.20
N PHE A 5 1.72 7.00 -8.00
CA PHE A 5 0.77 7.98 -7.49
C PHE A 5 -0.39 7.32 -6.74
N PHE A 6 -1.03 6.31 -7.33
CA PHE A 6 -2.15 5.61 -6.68
C PHE A 6 -1.72 4.80 -5.45
N VAL A 7 -0.50 4.26 -5.46
CA VAL A 7 0.10 3.62 -4.28
C VAL A 7 0.29 4.65 -3.15
N ALA A 8 0.91 5.80 -3.44
CA ALA A 8 1.07 6.85 -2.42
C ALA A 8 -0.28 7.35 -1.89
N LEU A 9 -1.26 7.55 -2.78
CA LEU A 9 -2.61 7.93 -2.41
C LEU A 9 -3.29 6.86 -1.54
N SER A 10 -3.05 5.57 -1.81
CA SER A 10 -3.62 4.48 -1.03
C SER A 10 -3.08 4.45 0.40
N PHE A 11 -1.78 4.73 0.61
CA PHE A 11 -1.23 4.88 1.96
C PHE A 11 -1.91 6.01 2.74
N ILE A 12 -2.07 7.19 2.13
CA ILE A 12 -2.64 8.37 2.79
C ILE A 12 -4.10 8.14 3.17
N ILE A 13 -4.92 7.69 2.22
CA ILE A 13 -6.36 7.50 2.47
C ILE A 13 -6.59 6.31 3.41
N SER A 14 -5.82 5.24 3.28
CA SER A 14 -5.92 4.08 4.20
C SER A 14 -5.51 4.44 5.62
N ALA A 15 -4.48 5.27 5.80
CA ALA A 15 -4.11 5.82 7.09
C ALA A 15 -5.27 6.61 7.71
N TRP A 16 -5.90 7.48 6.91
CA TRP A 16 -7.05 8.26 7.37
C TRP A 16 -8.25 7.37 7.77
N ILE A 17 -8.60 6.38 6.94
CA ILE A 17 -9.67 5.40 7.23
C ILE A 17 -9.36 4.63 8.51
N LEU A 18 -8.12 4.17 8.69
CA LEU A 18 -7.68 3.47 9.89
C LEU A 18 -7.79 4.36 11.13
N SER A 19 -7.34 5.62 11.05
CA SER A 19 -7.47 6.59 12.15
C SER A 19 -8.92 6.80 12.57
N ILE A 20 -9.85 6.92 11.60
CA ILE A 20 -11.29 7.03 11.87
C ILE A 20 -11.80 5.80 12.62
N GLU A 21 -11.44 4.60 12.16
CA GLU A 21 -11.93 3.36 12.75
C GLU A 21 -11.33 3.07 14.13
N LEU A 22 -10.05 3.38 14.33
CA LEU A 22 -9.40 3.29 15.64
C LEU A 22 -10.02 4.28 16.63
N LYS A 23 -10.31 5.52 16.20
CA LYS A 23 -10.99 6.52 17.05
C LYS A 23 -12.40 6.07 17.42
N ARG A 24 -13.13 5.44 16.49
CA ARG A 24 -14.45 4.84 16.79
C ARG A 24 -14.34 3.72 17.82
N LYS A 25 -13.39 2.79 17.64
CA LYS A 25 -13.16 1.68 18.58
C LYS A 25 -12.68 2.15 19.95
N GLN A 26 -11.93 3.24 20.02
CA GLN A 26 -11.63 3.92 21.28
C GLN A 26 -12.91 4.42 21.96
N GLY A 27 -13.83 5.05 21.22
CA GLY A 27 -15.14 5.46 21.76
C GLY A 27 -16.00 4.30 22.29
N LEU A 28 -15.71 3.06 21.86
CA LEU A 28 -16.33 1.83 22.37
C LEU A 28 -15.56 1.19 23.54
N GLY A 29 -14.46 1.79 24.01
CA GLY A 29 -13.63 1.24 25.08
C GLY A 29 -12.77 0.04 24.68
N SER A 30 -12.54 -0.20 23.39
CA SER A 30 -11.74 -1.35 22.90
C SER A 30 -10.22 -1.20 23.06
N PHE A 31 -9.76 -0.01 23.42
CA PHE A 31 -8.33 0.31 23.54
C PHE A 31 -8.04 1.03 24.84
N ILE A 32 -6.82 0.85 25.33
CA ILE A 32 -6.25 1.63 26.44
C ILE A 32 -5.24 2.64 25.88
N TYR A 33 -5.07 3.76 26.59
CA TYR A 33 -4.02 4.72 26.28
C TYR A 33 -2.71 4.30 26.93
N THR A 34 -1.61 4.77 26.35
CA THR A 34 -0.28 4.72 26.96
C THR A 34 0.13 6.13 27.36
N GLU A 35 0.64 6.29 28.59
CA GLU A 35 1.20 7.57 29.04
C GLU A 35 2.66 7.65 28.60
N GLU A 36 3.00 8.74 27.90
CA GLU A 36 4.37 9.06 27.53
C GLU A 36 4.71 10.46 28.02
N LYS A 37 5.92 10.59 28.59
CA LYS A 37 6.47 11.88 28.98
C LYS A 37 7.12 12.51 27.76
N ILE A 38 6.54 13.59 27.27
CA ILE A 38 7.12 14.37 26.18
C ILE A 38 7.61 15.70 26.76
N LYS A 39 8.86 16.04 26.45
CA LYS A 39 9.42 17.35 26.75
C LYS A 39 8.92 18.34 25.71
N ILE A 40 8.15 19.34 26.15
CA ILE A 40 7.59 20.38 25.29
C ILE A 40 8.37 21.67 25.51
N GLY A 41 8.69 22.37 24.43
CA GLY A 41 9.29 23.70 24.47
C GLY A 41 10.82 23.73 24.49
N GLU A 42 11.51 22.63 24.19
CA GLU A 42 12.95 22.65 23.94
C GLU A 42 13.30 23.42 22.65
N PRO A 43 14.44 24.14 22.62
CA PRO A 43 14.93 24.74 21.39
C PRO A 43 15.19 23.67 20.32
N ALA A 44 15.17 24.06 19.04
CA ALA A 44 15.51 23.15 17.95
C ALA A 44 16.90 22.56 18.19
N SER A 45 16.99 21.23 18.24
CA SER A 45 18.29 20.59 18.37
C SER A 45 19.07 20.73 17.07
N LEU A 46 20.40 20.75 17.16
CA LEU A 46 21.25 20.83 15.96
C LEU A 46 20.97 19.65 15.02
N SER A 47 20.74 18.45 15.58
CA SER A 47 20.41 17.26 14.79
C SER A 47 19.06 17.40 14.09
N GLU A 48 18.02 17.93 14.73
CA GLU A 48 16.73 18.19 14.08
C GLU A 48 16.88 19.16 12.91
N LEU A 49 17.61 20.26 13.09
CA LEU A 49 17.83 21.25 12.03
C LEU A 49 18.61 20.67 10.86
N VAL A 50 19.70 19.94 11.14
CA VAL A 50 20.52 19.30 10.11
C VAL A 50 19.71 18.25 9.35
N ILE A 51 18.94 17.41 10.05
CA ILE A 51 18.11 16.38 9.41
C ILE A 51 17.06 17.03 8.50
N ASN A 52 16.35 18.06 8.96
CA ASN A 52 15.35 18.75 8.16
C ASN A 52 15.97 19.49 6.96
N ALA A 53 17.13 20.12 7.15
CA ALA A 53 17.87 20.74 6.06
C ALA A 53 18.35 19.70 5.04
N LEU A 54 18.81 18.54 5.47
CA LEU A 54 19.24 17.45 4.59
C LEU A 54 18.06 16.85 3.81
N PHE A 55 16.91 16.64 4.46
CA PHE A 55 15.67 16.26 3.77
C PHE A 55 15.25 17.31 2.75
N GLY A 56 15.28 18.59 3.14
CA GLY A 56 15.02 19.71 2.23
C GLY A 56 16.00 19.73 1.06
N PHE A 57 17.28 19.44 1.29
CA PHE A 57 18.29 19.35 0.24
C PHE A 57 17.98 18.24 -0.75
N ILE A 58 17.71 17.02 -0.28
CA ILE A 58 17.39 15.88 -1.16
C ILE A 58 16.11 16.16 -1.95
N PHE A 59 15.07 16.66 -1.27
CA PHE A 59 13.81 17.02 -1.91
C PHE A 59 13.98 18.12 -2.96
N GLY A 60 14.72 19.18 -2.64
CA GLY A 60 15.04 20.24 -3.58
C GLY A 60 15.88 19.74 -4.74
N TYR A 61 16.98 19.04 -4.46
CA TYR A 61 17.94 18.55 -5.45
C TYR A 61 17.30 17.65 -6.49
N LYS A 62 16.38 16.79 -6.06
CA LYS A 62 15.68 15.82 -6.90
C LYS A 62 14.33 16.34 -7.38
N ILE A 63 13.36 16.52 -6.47
CA ILE A 63 11.98 16.76 -6.85
C ILE A 63 11.82 18.15 -7.47
N VAL A 64 12.31 19.19 -6.80
CA VAL A 64 12.26 20.55 -7.35
C VAL A 64 13.23 20.68 -8.54
N GLY A 65 14.39 20.04 -8.44
CA GLY A 65 15.40 20.00 -9.48
C GLY A 65 14.90 19.41 -10.78
N ALA A 66 14.01 18.42 -10.74
CA ALA A 66 13.40 17.82 -11.93
C ALA A 66 12.68 18.83 -12.84
N PHE A 67 12.15 19.92 -12.26
CA PHE A 67 11.50 20.99 -13.05
C PHE A 67 12.48 21.97 -13.69
N THR A 68 13.76 21.89 -13.32
CA THR A 68 14.80 22.82 -13.79
C THR A 68 15.84 22.13 -14.67
N VAL A 69 15.96 20.81 -14.59
CA VAL A 69 16.88 20.02 -15.40
C VAL A 69 16.16 19.62 -16.70
N PRO A 70 16.75 19.93 -17.87
CA PRO A 70 16.20 19.47 -19.15
C PRO A 70 16.01 17.95 -19.17
N ASP A 71 14.92 17.49 -19.78
CA ASP A 71 14.57 16.07 -19.96
C ASP A 71 14.30 15.25 -18.68
N ALA A 72 14.47 15.82 -17.48
CA ALA A 72 14.23 15.11 -16.23
C ALA A 72 12.75 14.70 -16.03
N LEU A 73 11.81 15.43 -16.64
CA LEU A 73 10.38 15.10 -16.58
C LEU A 73 9.96 14.04 -17.62
N ASN A 74 10.80 13.75 -18.62
CA ASN A 74 10.50 12.74 -19.63
C ASN A 74 10.62 11.34 -19.04
N ASP A 75 11.61 11.13 -18.17
CA ASP A 75 11.75 9.91 -17.36
C ASP A 75 12.07 10.26 -15.88
N PRO A 76 11.04 10.60 -15.10
CA PRO A 76 11.21 10.98 -13.70
C PRO A 76 11.82 9.86 -12.86
N GLN A 77 11.59 8.59 -13.22
CA GLN A 77 12.06 7.46 -12.43
C GLN A 77 13.57 7.30 -12.56
N SER A 78 14.12 7.30 -13.78
CA SER A 78 15.57 7.23 -13.96
C SER A 78 16.28 8.47 -13.42
N PHE A 79 15.68 9.66 -13.56
CA PHE A 79 16.22 10.88 -12.99
C PHE A 79 16.33 10.83 -11.46
N LEU A 80 15.28 10.34 -10.77
CA LEU A 80 15.29 10.17 -9.32
C LEU A 80 16.42 9.25 -8.85
N LEU A 81 16.70 8.17 -9.60
CA LEU A 81 17.74 7.18 -9.29
C LEU A 81 19.14 7.56 -9.76
N SER A 82 19.25 8.53 -10.68
CA SER A 82 20.54 9.01 -11.18
C SER A 82 21.32 9.78 -10.09
N SER A 83 22.57 10.13 -10.37
CA SER A 83 23.31 11.11 -9.56
C SER A 83 23.00 12.56 -9.96
N HIS A 84 22.19 12.79 -11.00
CA HIS A 84 21.88 14.13 -11.50
C HIS A 84 20.80 14.83 -10.66
N GLY A 85 20.88 16.15 -10.60
CA GLY A 85 19.95 17.00 -9.87
C GLY A 85 20.39 18.46 -9.92
N ASN A 86 19.61 19.35 -9.31
CA ASN A 86 19.93 20.77 -9.27
C ASN A 86 20.37 21.17 -7.87
N PHE A 87 21.67 21.39 -7.71
CA PHE A 87 22.30 21.75 -6.45
C PHE A 87 21.75 23.05 -5.84
N LEU A 88 21.51 24.07 -6.67
CA LEU A 88 20.97 25.36 -6.22
C LEU A 88 19.56 25.20 -5.64
N SER A 89 18.70 24.45 -6.33
CA SER A 89 17.36 24.15 -5.82
C SER A 89 17.42 23.33 -4.52
N GLY A 90 18.37 22.39 -4.42
CA GLY A 90 18.65 21.65 -3.19
C GLY A 90 19.00 22.58 -2.02
N MET A 91 19.98 23.47 -2.20
CA MET A 91 20.39 24.41 -1.15
C MET A 91 19.27 25.35 -0.72
N LEU A 92 18.49 25.90 -1.66
CA LEU A 92 17.39 26.80 -1.35
C LEU A 92 16.31 26.11 -0.51
N VAL A 93 15.92 24.89 -0.88
CA VAL A 93 14.91 24.12 -0.14
C VAL A 93 15.46 23.63 1.21
N ALA A 94 16.76 23.30 1.29
CA ALA A 94 17.42 22.97 2.56
C ALA A 94 17.36 24.12 3.57
N LEU A 95 17.70 25.34 3.11
CA LEU A 95 17.61 26.55 3.93
C LEU A 95 16.17 26.84 4.34
N LEU A 96 15.21 26.66 3.42
CA LEU A 96 13.79 26.82 3.72
C LEU A 96 13.32 25.84 4.80
N PHE A 97 13.62 24.54 4.67
CA PHE A 97 13.17 23.52 5.61
C PHE A 97 13.84 23.67 6.98
N GLY A 98 15.14 23.93 6.99
CA GLY A 98 15.88 24.23 8.23
C GLY A 98 15.35 25.49 8.92
N GLY A 99 15.11 26.55 8.15
CA GLY A 99 14.55 27.82 8.64
C GLY A 99 13.12 27.68 9.16
N LEU A 100 12.25 26.96 8.44
CA LEU A 100 10.88 26.65 8.88
C LEU A 100 10.88 25.85 10.16
N LYS A 101 11.74 24.83 10.29
CA LYS A 101 11.84 24.02 11.50
C LYS A 101 12.33 24.83 12.69
N TRP A 102 13.33 25.67 12.47
CA TRP A 102 13.80 26.61 13.49
C TRP A 102 12.70 27.57 13.93
N TRP A 103 11.95 28.14 12.98
CA TRP A 103 10.85 29.06 13.26
C TRP A 103 9.71 28.39 14.04
N GLU A 104 9.32 27.18 13.65
CA GLU A 104 8.31 26.37 14.34
C GLU A 104 8.71 26.11 15.80
N LYS A 105 9.94 25.62 16.02
CA LYS A 105 10.45 25.33 17.36
C LYS A 105 10.59 26.59 18.21
N LYS A 106 11.08 27.69 17.63
CA LYS A 106 11.17 28.98 18.33
C LYS A 106 9.79 29.50 18.75
N LYS A 107 8.76 29.28 17.93
CA LYS A 107 7.36 29.63 18.27
C LYS A 107 6.78 28.76 19.40
N GLN A 108 7.21 27.51 19.50
CA GLN A 108 6.77 26.56 20.52
C GLN A 108 7.68 26.51 21.76
N GLN A 109 8.79 27.27 21.75
CA GLN A 109 9.79 27.28 22.82
C GLN A 109 9.20 27.90 24.09
N LEU A 110 9.35 27.18 25.20
CA LEU A 110 8.95 27.66 26.53
C LEU A 110 10.19 28.17 27.28
N GLU A 111 10.02 29.12 28.21
CA GLU A 111 11.12 29.64 29.03
C GLU A 111 11.78 28.54 29.87
N LYS A 112 11.01 27.52 30.25
CA LYS A 112 11.49 26.27 30.84
C LYS A 112 10.80 25.11 30.12
N PRO A 113 11.55 24.16 29.54
CA PRO A 113 10.96 22.96 28.99
C PRO A 113 10.16 22.22 30.06
N GLU A 114 8.89 21.93 29.77
CA GLU A 114 8.01 21.20 30.67
C GLU A 114 7.88 19.75 30.20
N GLU A 115 8.06 18.81 31.13
CA GLU A 115 7.66 17.42 30.91
C GLU A 115 6.15 17.31 31.06
N ARG A 116 5.45 17.09 29.96
CA ARG A 116 4.01 16.81 29.98
C ARG A 116 3.78 15.32 29.74
N THR A 117 3.03 14.71 30.63
CA THR A 117 2.51 13.36 30.43
C THR A 117 1.32 13.47 29.48
N ILE A 118 1.51 13.04 28.23
CA ILE A 118 0.43 12.97 27.26
C ILE A 118 -0.10 11.54 27.17
N ARG A 119 -1.41 11.42 26.94
CA ARG A 119 -2.07 10.14 26.69
C ARG A 119 -2.06 9.89 25.20
N ILE A 120 -1.29 8.89 24.77
CA ILE A 120 -1.20 8.49 23.37
C ILE A 120 -2.14 7.32 23.13
N TRP A 121 -3.01 7.47 22.14
CA TRP A 121 -3.96 6.44 21.73
C TRP A 121 -3.51 5.74 20.45
N PRO A 122 -4.07 4.55 20.14
CA PRO A 122 -3.72 3.84 18.91
C PRO A 122 -3.95 4.64 17.62
N HIS A 123 -4.95 5.55 17.60
CA HIS A 123 -5.23 6.37 16.41
C HIS A 123 -4.16 7.45 16.16
N ASP A 124 -3.42 7.88 17.19
CA ASP A 124 -2.28 8.80 17.08
C ASP A 124 -1.06 8.11 16.47
N ARG A 125 -0.99 6.77 16.62
CA ARG A 125 0.12 5.92 16.17
C ARG A 125 -0.01 5.40 14.74
N VAL A 126 -1.03 5.84 14.00
CA VAL A 126 -1.25 5.37 12.62
C VAL A 126 -0.10 5.76 11.70
N GLY A 127 0.47 6.96 11.87
CA GLY A 127 1.65 7.39 11.10
C GLY A 127 2.83 6.43 11.28
N ASP A 128 3.13 6.06 12.54
CA ASP A 128 4.17 5.07 12.84
C ASP A 128 3.85 3.73 12.16
N MET A 129 2.62 3.22 12.28
CA MET A 129 2.23 1.97 11.64
C MET A 129 2.44 2.01 10.12
N VAL A 130 2.10 3.12 9.46
CA VAL A 130 2.33 3.29 8.02
C VAL A 130 3.83 3.24 7.70
N ILE A 131 4.66 3.92 8.49
CA ILE A 131 6.11 3.93 8.31
C ILE A 131 6.69 2.51 8.50
N TYR A 132 6.32 1.81 9.57
CA TYR A 132 6.75 0.44 9.81
C TYR A 132 6.27 -0.50 8.70
N ALA A 133 5.01 -0.39 8.26
CA ALA A 133 4.48 -1.21 7.17
C ALA A 133 5.21 -0.95 5.85
N ALA A 134 5.51 0.31 5.51
CA ALA A 134 6.23 0.66 4.31
C ALA A 134 7.69 0.15 4.34
N LEU A 135 8.40 0.39 5.45
CA LEU A 135 9.80 -0.02 5.60
C LEU A 135 9.95 -1.55 5.58
N PHE A 136 9.22 -2.26 6.42
CA PHE A 136 9.31 -3.72 6.51
C PHE A 136 8.62 -4.42 5.34
N GLY A 137 7.62 -3.79 4.72
CA GLY A 137 6.99 -4.28 3.50
C GLY A 137 7.93 -4.22 2.31
N PHE A 138 8.60 -3.08 2.10
CA PHE A 138 9.59 -2.96 1.02
C PHE A 138 10.79 -3.89 1.26
N LEU A 139 11.34 -3.89 2.47
CA LEU A 139 12.44 -4.77 2.85
C LEU A 139 12.09 -6.24 2.66
N GLY A 140 10.91 -6.66 3.14
CA GLY A 140 10.43 -8.03 3.00
C GLY A 140 10.22 -8.44 1.55
N ALA A 141 9.62 -7.57 0.74
CA ALA A 141 9.40 -7.83 -0.67
C ALA A 141 10.72 -8.05 -1.43
N LYS A 142 11.75 -7.28 -1.06
CA LYS A 142 13.08 -7.39 -1.67
C LYS A 142 13.83 -8.64 -1.23
N ILE A 143 13.80 -8.96 0.06
CA ILE A 143 14.45 -10.17 0.60
C ILE A 143 13.85 -11.41 -0.06
N PHE A 144 12.52 -11.52 -0.11
CA PHE A 144 11.87 -12.71 -0.67
C PHE A 144 12.11 -12.84 -2.17
N HIS A 145 12.09 -11.73 -2.92
CA HIS A 145 12.45 -11.77 -4.33
C HIS A 145 13.85 -12.32 -4.57
N ASN A 146 14.83 -11.91 -3.76
CA ASN A 146 16.21 -12.38 -3.89
C ASN A 146 16.38 -13.84 -3.44
N LEU A 147 15.56 -14.31 -2.51
CA LEU A 147 15.51 -15.72 -2.11
C LEU A 147 14.89 -16.60 -3.20
N GLU A 148 13.82 -16.11 -3.87
CA GLU A 148 13.18 -16.81 -4.98
C GLU A 148 14.10 -16.84 -6.22
N ASN A 149 14.82 -15.76 -6.49
CA ASN A 149 15.73 -15.60 -7.64
C ASN A 149 17.21 -15.72 -7.23
N TRP A 150 17.54 -16.72 -6.40
CA TRP A 150 18.88 -16.88 -5.83
C TRP A 150 20.01 -16.91 -6.87
N ASN A 151 19.76 -17.53 -8.03
CA ASN A 151 20.73 -17.61 -9.13
C ASN A 151 21.01 -16.27 -9.81
N GLU A 152 20.06 -15.33 -9.79
CA GLU A 152 20.26 -13.96 -10.28
C GLU A 152 20.93 -13.10 -9.22
N PHE A 153 20.48 -13.25 -7.96
CA PHE A 153 21.07 -12.55 -6.82
C PHE A 153 22.57 -12.85 -6.64
N THR A 154 22.98 -14.11 -6.78
CA THR A 154 24.40 -14.50 -6.65
C THR A 154 25.30 -13.93 -7.74
N LYS A 155 24.75 -13.53 -8.89
CA LYS A 155 25.51 -12.93 -10.00
C LYS A 155 25.76 -11.44 -9.80
N ASP A 156 24.80 -10.72 -9.23
CA ASP A 156 24.95 -9.30 -8.88
C ASP A 156 24.22 -8.96 -7.56
N PRO A 157 24.86 -9.23 -6.40
CA PRO A 157 24.22 -9.05 -5.11
C PRO A 157 23.89 -7.58 -4.78
N ILE A 158 24.78 -6.66 -5.17
CA ILE A 158 24.66 -5.23 -4.84
C ILE A 158 23.59 -4.60 -5.75
N GLY A 159 23.66 -4.84 -7.07
CA GLY A 159 22.65 -4.33 -7.99
C GLY A 159 21.27 -4.92 -7.71
N SER A 160 21.19 -6.21 -7.38
CA SER A 160 19.93 -6.86 -7.01
C SER A 160 19.32 -6.30 -5.74
N LEU A 161 20.10 -5.81 -4.76
CA LEU A 161 19.57 -5.20 -3.52
C LEU A 161 19.13 -3.75 -3.72
N ILE A 162 19.84 -3.00 -4.56
CA ILE A 162 19.61 -1.56 -4.77
C ILE A 162 18.55 -1.30 -5.85
N SER A 163 18.29 -2.26 -6.74
CA SER A 163 17.29 -2.09 -7.80
C SER A 163 15.88 -1.90 -7.24
N PHE A 164 15.11 -1.00 -7.85
CA PHE A 164 13.69 -0.81 -7.53
C PHE A 164 12.78 -1.85 -8.19
N SER A 165 13.33 -2.69 -9.08
CA SER A 165 12.65 -3.83 -9.70
C SER A 165 12.82 -5.10 -8.86
N GLY A 166 11.94 -6.09 -9.08
CA GLY A 166 12.02 -7.37 -8.38
C GLY A 166 11.55 -7.28 -6.93
N LEU A 167 10.23 -7.20 -6.76
CA LEU A 167 9.58 -7.12 -5.45
C LEU A 167 8.53 -8.23 -5.35
N THR A 168 8.71 -9.16 -4.41
CA THR A 168 7.75 -10.23 -4.17
C THR A 168 6.70 -9.76 -3.17
N PHE A 169 5.44 -9.69 -3.60
CA PHE A 169 4.32 -9.20 -2.79
C PHE A 169 4.20 -9.89 -1.43
N TYR A 170 4.29 -11.23 -1.40
CA TYR A 170 4.10 -12.02 -0.17
C TYR A 170 5.18 -11.76 0.88
N GLY A 171 6.44 -11.58 0.46
CA GLY A 171 7.51 -11.20 1.37
C GLY A 171 7.20 -9.87 2.07
N GLY A 172 6.68 -8.90 1.31
CA GLY A 172 6.27 -7.63 1.87
C GLY A 172 5.10 -7.75 2.86
N LEU A 173 4.05 -8.50 2.49
CA LEU A 173 2.89 -8.70 3.35
C LEU A 173 3.25 -9.37 4.69
N ILE A 174 4.09 -10.42 4.65
CA ILE A 174 4.49 -11.18 5.84
C ILE A 174 5.35 -10.30 6.76
N CYS A 175 6.39 -9.66 6.22
CA CYS A 175 7.30 -8.84 7.02
C CYS A 175 6.59 -7.60 7.60
N ALA A 176 5.75 -6.93 6.82
CA ALA A 176 4.94 -5.82 7.32
C ALA A 176 3.97 -6.29 8.41
N GLY A 177 3.27 -7.42 8.21
CA GLY A 177 2.34 -7.97 9.19
C GLY A 177 3.01 -8.30 10.52
N LEU A 178 4.19 -8.93 10.49
CA LEU A 178 4.99 -9.24 11.68
C LEU A 178 5.50 -7.97 12.38
N ALA A 179 5.96 -6.97 11.62
CA ALA A 179 6.40 -5.69 12.17
C ALA A 179 5.25 -4.95 12.88
N ILE A 180 4.06 -4.93 12.29
CA ILE A 180 2.86 -4.32 12.89
C ILE A 180 2.40 -5.10 14.11
N TYR A 181 2.45 -6.43 14.09
CA TYR A 181 2.16 -7.25 15.26
C TYR A 181 3.13 -6.92 16.42
N TRP A 182 4.44 -6.88 16.14
CA TRP A 182 5.45 -6.50 17.14
C TRP A 182 5.23 -5.08 17.66
N TYR A 183 4.98 -4.11 16.78
CA TYR A 183 4.69 -2.71 17.14
C TYR A 183 3.44 -2.61 18.03
N ALA A 184 2.38 -3.33 17.68
CA ALA A 184 1.15 -3.36 18.47
C ALA A 184 1.40 -3.93 19.87
N ARG A 185 2.17 -5.02 19.99
CA ARG A 185 2.55 -5.61 21.29
C ARG A 185 3.39 -4.66 22.13
N LYS A 186 4.39 -4.01 21.52
CA LYS A 186 5.25 -3.02 22.20
C LYS A 186 4.43 -1.86 22.80
N ASN A 187 3.41 -1.42 22.07
CA ASN A 187 2.56 -0.28 22.46
C ASN A 187 1.26 -0.67 23.18
N LYS A 188 1.13 -1.92 23.67
CA LYS A 188 -0.05 -2.43 24.39
C LYS A 188 -1.37 -2.27 23.61
N ILE A 189 -1.30 -2.27 22.28
CA ILE A 189 -2.46 -2.21 21.40
C ILE A 189 -3.01 -3.63 21.27
N THR A 190 -4.26 -3.82 21.69
CA THR A 190 -4.93 -5.12 21.58
C THR A 190 -5.08 -5.52 20.11
N PHE A 191 -4.28 -6.50 19.67
CA PHE A 191 -4.11 -6.84 18.26
C PHE A 191 -5.41 -7.29 17.57
N ILE A 192 -6.29 -8.01 18.27
CA ILE A 192 -7.56 -8.46 17.66
C ILE A 192 -8.49 -7.29 17.28
N HIS A 193 -8.51 -6.22 18.08
CA HIS A 193 -9.27 -5.01 17.76
C HIS A 193 -8.61 -4.20 16.65
N LEU A 194 -7.28 -4.23 16.58
CA LEU A 194 -6.50 -3.63 15.51
C LEU A 194 -6.78 -4.34 14.16
N LEU A 195 -6.83 -5.68 14.14
CA LEU A 195 -7.20 -6.45 12.94
C LEU A 195 -8.60 -6.07 12.43
N ASP A 196 -9.60 -5.99 13.31
CA ASP A 196 -10.93 -5.52 12.90
C ASP A 196 -10.90 -4.09 12.32
N ALA A 197 -10.01 -3.22 12.81
CA ALA A 197 -9.86 -1.88 12.25
C ALA A 197 -9.19 -1.91 10.86
N PHE A 198 -8.25 -2.84 10.65
CA PHE A 198 -7.61 -3.06 9.36
C PHE A 198 -8.53 -3.71 8.32
N ALA A 199 -9.55 -4.47 8.72
CA ALA A 199 -10.45 -5.16 7.80
C ALA A 199 -11.04 -4.25 6.69
N PRO A 200 -11.74 -3.14 7.01
CA PRO A 200 -12.19 -2.20 5.97
C PRO A 200 -11.02 -1.48 5.30
N THR A 201 -9.99 -1.10 6.06
CA THR A 201 -8.83 -0.35 5.54
C THR A 201 -8.10 -1.10 4.44
N MET A 202 -7.84 -2.39 4.62
CA MET A 202 -7.14 -3.21 3.63
C MET A 202 -7.98 -3.47 2.39
N MET A 203 -9.29 -3.71 2.55
CA MET A 203 -10.19 -3.86 1.40
C MET A 203 -10.24 -2.58 0.55
N PHE A 204 -10.25 -1.41 1.20
CA PHE A 204 -10.14 -0.13 0.50
C PHE A 204 -8.77 0.05 -0.17
N ALA A 205 -7.68 -0.23 0.56
CA ALA A 205 -6.32 -0.11 0.04
C ALA A 205 -6.13 -0.96 -1.23
N TYR A 206 -6.68 -2.17 -1.24
CA TYR A 206 -6.66 -3.07 -2.38
C TYR A 206 -7.44 -2.50 -3.57
N ALA A 207 -8.68 -2.03 -3.34
CA ALA A 207 -9.49 -1.40 -4.38
C ALA A 207 -8.75 -0.21 -5.02
N LEU A 208 -8.16 0.67 -4.22
CA LEU A 208 -7.45 1.83 -4.72
C LEU A 208 -6.12 1.47 -5.41
N GLY A 209 -5.41 0.45 -4.92
CA GLY A 209 -4.23 -0.09 -5.58
C GLY A 209 -4.54 -0.61 -6.99
N ARG A 210 -5.66 -1.32 -7.14
CA ARG A 210 -6.14 -1.85 -8.42
C ARG A 210 -6.52 -0.78 -9.44
N VAL A 211 -6.88 0.44 -9.00
CA VAL A 211 -7.03 1.60 -9.89
C VAL A 211 -5.70 1.93 -10.57
N GLY A 212 -4.59 1.85 -9.83
CA GLY A 212 -3.24 2.00 -10.38
C GLY A 212 -2.97 1.02 -11.51
N CYS A 213 -3.19 -0.28 -11.25
CA CYS A 213 -3.02 -1.36 -12.23
C CYS A 213 -3.87 -1.14 -13.49
N GLN A 214 -5.15 -0.76 -13.31
CA GLN A 214 -6.07 -0.53 -14.43
C GLN A 214 -5.60 0.61 -15.36
N ILE A 215 -5.06 1.69 -14.79
CA ILE A 215 -4.65 2.87 -15.55
C ILE A 215 -3.28 2.68 -16.19
N SER A 216 -2.39 1.91 -15.56
CA SER A 216 -1.05 1.66 -16.11
C SER A 216 -0.98 0.55 -17.14
N GLY A 217 -1.90 -0.42 -17.09
CA GLY A 217 -1.77 -1.65 -17.86
C GLY A 217 -0.48 -2.38 -17.48
N ASP A 218 -0.36 -2.79 -16.23
CA ASP A 218 0.86 -3.40 -15.65
C ASP A 218 0.95 -4.92 -15.80
N GLY A 219 0.05 -5.54 -16.57
CA GLY A 219 0.02 -6.98 -16.79
C GLY A 219 -1.06 -7.71 -16.01
N ASP A 220 -1.75 -7.03 -15.09
CA ASP A 220 -2.77 -7.64 -14.23
C ASP A 220 -4.13 -7.86 -14.92
N TRP A 221 -4.14 -7.88 -16.24
CA TRP A 221 -5.32 -8.04 -17.08
C TRP A 221 -5.73 -9.51 -17.26
N GLY A 222 -6.95 -9.70 -17.76
CA GLY A 222 -7.56 -11.00 -17.91
C GLY A 222 -7.12 -11.75 -19.16
N ILE A 223 -7.67 -12.95 -19.33
CA ILE A 223 -7.58 -13.71 -20.58
C ILE A 223 -8.31 -12.97 -21.71
N VAL A 224 -7.99 -13.33 -22.96
CA VAL A 224 -8.68 -12.82 -24.15
C VAL A 224 -10.19 -13.04 -24.00
N ASN A 225 -10.95 -11.96 -24.15
CA ASN A 225 -12.40 -12.02 -24.03
C ASN A 225 -13.01 -12.31 -25.40
N THR A 226 -13.43 -13.56 -25.58
CA THR A 226 -14.13 -14.03 -26.79
C THR A 226 -15.66 -13.98 -26.65
N ASN A 227 -16.18 -13.62 -25.48
CA ASN A 227 -17.60 -13.66 -25.20
C ASN A 227 -18.31 -12.36 -25.68
N PRO A 228 -19.49 -12.48 -26.29
CA PRO A 228 -20.26 -11.31 -26.68
C PRO A 228 -20.66 -10.52 -25.44
N LYS A 229 -20.74 -9.19 -25.61
CA LYS A 229 -21.14 -8.30 -24.52
C LYS A 229 -22.54 -8.66 -24.01
N PRO A 230 -22.74 -8.90 -22.70
CA PRO A 230 -24.00 -9.40 -22.18
C PRO A 230 -25.13 -8.37 -22.24
N PHE A 231 -24.79 -7.08 -22.15
CA PHE A 231 -25.76 -5.98 -22.15
C PHE A 231 -25.35 -4.89 -23.11
N THR A 232 -26.29 -4.41 -23.93
CA THR A 232 -26.03 -3.37 -24.94
C THR A 232 -25.60 -2.04 -24.34
N TRP A 233 -26.17 -1.65 -23.18
CA TRP A 233 -25.87 -0.42 -22.46
C TRP A 233 -24.51 -0.43 -21.76
N LEU A 234 -23.90 -1.61 -21.54
CA LEU A 234 -22.63 -1.71 -20.83
C LEU A 234 -21.51 -1.09 -21.70
N PRO A 235 -20.72 -0.13 -21.18
CA PRO A 235 -19.57 0.40 -21.90
C PRO A 235 -18.56 -0.69 -22.26
N ASN A 236 -17.96 -0.60 -23.45
CA ASN A 236 -17.04 -1.66 -23.92
C ASN A 236 -15.85 -1.85 -22.97
N PHE A 237 -15.26 -0.78 -22.44
CA PHE A 237 -14.13 -0.85 -21.52
C PHE A 237 -14.44 -1.57 -20.18
N LEU A 238 -15.72 -1.73 -19.83
CA LEU A 238 -16.18 -2.51 -18.67
C LEU A 238 -16.36 -3.99 -18.97
N TRP A 239 -16.23 -4.41 -20.23
CA TRP A 239 -16.36 -5.81 -20.64
C TRP A 239 -15.07 -6.34 -21.28
N SER A 240 -14.47 -5.53 -22.14
CA SER A 240 -13.32 -5.90 -22.96
C SER A 240 -12.45 -4.66 -23.22
N TYR A 241 -11.16 -4.76 -22.92
CA TYR A 241 -10.22 -3.63 -22.99
C TYR A 241 -8.86 -4.09 -23.54
N GLN A 242 -8.19 -3.26 -24.33
CA GLN A 242 -6.90 -3.60 -24.97
C GLN A 242 -5.69 -2.98 -24.28
N TYR A 243 -5.89 -2.18 -23.22
CA TYR A 243 -4.81 -1.49 -22.50
C TYR A 243 -3.85 -0.76 -23.45
N PRO A 244 -4.34 0.26 -24.20
CA PRO A 244 -3.46 1.11 -24.99
C PRO A 244 -2.47 1.83 -24.07
N HIS A 245 -1.25 2.01 -24.57
CA HIS A 245 -0.15 2.64 -23.83
C HIS A 245 0.24 1.89 -22.54
N ASN A 246 0.12 0.56 -22.53
CA ASN A 246 0.46 -0.25 -21.36
C ASN A 246 1.95 -0.10 -20.97
N VAL A 247 2.22 -0.07 -19.66
CA VAL A 247 3.57 0.18 -19.12
C VAL A 247 4.58 -0.90 -19.50
N LEU A 248 4.10 -2.13 -19.76
CA LEU A 248 4.95 -3.24 -20.19
C LEU A 248 5.37 -3.14 -21.66
N SER A 249 4.79 -2.21 -22.43
CA SER A 249 4.99 -2.09 -23.88
C SER A 249 4.77 -3.43 -24.62
N VAL A 250 3.81 -4.22 -24.17
CA VAL A 250 3.46 -5.53 -24.75
C VAL A 250 2.38 -5.35 -25.82
N GLY A 251 2.45 -6.18 -26.86
CA GLY A 251 1.46 -6.28 -27.93
C GLY A 251 1.90 -5.58 -29.21
N GLU A 252 0.94 -4.99 -29.92
CA GLU A 252 1.14 -4.37 -31.22
C GLU A 252 1.27 -2.85 -31.10
N ARG A 253 2.03 -2.24 -32.01
CA ARG A 253 2.21 -0.79 -32.03
C ARG A 253 0.94 -0.08 -32.47
N ILE A 254 0.53 0.95 -31.73
CA ILE A 254 -0.64 1.78 -32.03
C ILE A 254 -0.33 2.62 -33.29
N PRO A 255 -1.15 2.54 -34.36
CA PRO A 255 -0.96 3.34 -35.56
C PRO A 255 -0.94 4.83 -35.26
N GLY A 256 0.09 5.54 -35.75
CA GLY A 256 0.25 6.98 -35.54
C GLY A 256 0.79 7.42 -34.17
N CYS A 257 1.16 6.49 -33.29
CA CYS A 257 1.77 6.83 -32.01
C CYS A 257 3.22 7.32 -32.18
N VAL A 258 3.50 8.52 -31.67
CA VAL A 258 4.81 9.18 -31.70
C VAL A 258 5.54 8.91 -30.39
N GLY A 259 6.78 8.40 -30.47
CA GLY A 259 7.59 8.01 -29.31
C GLY A 259 7.98 6.53 -29.34
N GLU A 260 9.03 6.18 -28.59
CA GLU A 260 9.53 4.79 -28.51
C GLU A 260 8.85 3.99 -27.39
N GLN A 261 8.45 4.66 -26.31
CA GLN A 261 7.86 4.02 -25.13
C GLN A 261 6.35 4.22 -25.06
N PHE A 262 5.65 3.27 -24.43
CA PHE A 262 4.21 3.30 -24.22
C PHE A 262 3.40 3.46 -25.51
N CYS A 263 3.89 2.98 -26.66
CA CYS A 263 3.16 3.05 -27.93
C CYS A 263 2.50 1.73 -28.33
N ASN A 264 2.31 0.81 -27.38
CA ASN A 264 1.80 -0.54 -27.64
C ASN A 264 0.42 -0.77 -26.98
N GLN A 265 -0.35 -1.67 -27.57
CA GLN A 265 -1.64 -2.14 -27.07
C GLN A 265 -1.78 -3.65 -27.29
N LEU A 266 -2.65 -4.32 -26.54
CA LEU A 266 -2.89 -5.74 -26.73
C LEU A 266 -3.57 -6.02 -28.09
N PRO A 267 -3.14 -7.07 -28.81
CA PRO A 267 -3.69 -7.43 -30.12
C PRO A 267 -5.18 -7.77 -30.04
N PHE A 268 -5.56 -8.50 -28.98
CA PHE A 268 -6.94 -8.89 -28.71
C PHE A 268 -7.43 -8.25 -27.42
N PRO A 269 -8.71 -7.89 -27.34
CA PRO A 269 -9.26 -7.28 -26.14
C PRO A 269 -9.46 -8.36 -25.06
N VAL A 270 -9.13 -8.00 -23.82
CA VAL A 270 -9.12 -8.92 -22.68
C VAL A 270 -10.13 -8.48 -21.63
N TYR A 271 -10.47 -9.38 -20.69
CA TYR A 271 -11.26 -8.98 -19.53
C TYR A 271 -10.46 -7.97 -18.69
N PRO A 272 -11.01 -6.80 -18.35
CA PRO A 272 -10.34 -5.82 -17.52
C PRO A 272 -10.40 -6.21 -16.04
N THR A 273 -9.70 -7.28 -15.65
CA THR A 273 -9.69 -7.83 -14.29
C THR A 273 -9.37 -6.81 -13.21
N PRO A 274 -8.38 -5.89 -13.35
CA PRO A 274 -8.12 -4.89 -12.32
C PRO A 274 -9.34 -3.99 -12.09
N LEU A 275 -10.09 -3.63 -13.14
CA LEU A 275 -11.34 -2.86 -13.00
C LEU A 275 -12.42 -3.65 -12.24
N TYR A 276 -12.53 -4.95 -12.47
CA TYR A 276 -13.45 -5.80 -11.73
C TYR A 276 -13.07 -5.85 -10.25
N GLU A 277 -11.78 -6.01 -9.95
CA GLU A 277 -11.25 -5.97 -8.58
C GLU A 277 -11.54 -4.60 -7.91
N VAL A 278 -11.35 -3.47 -8.61
CA VAL A 278 -11.70 -2.14 -8.10
C VAL A 278 -13.18 -2.09 -7.68
N ILE A 279 -14.08 -2.51 -8.56
CA ILE A 279 -15.53 -2.43 -8.33
C ILE A 279 -15.93 -3.37 -7.19
N VAL A 280 -15.51 -4.63 -7.25
CA VAL A 280 -15.87 -5.62 -6.23
C VAL A 280 -15.29 -5.22 -4.89
N CYS A 281 -14.00 -4.90 -4.78
CA CYS A 281 -13.39 -4.53 -3.51
C CYS A 281 -13.94 -3.21 -2.96
N ALA A 282 -14.32 -2.24 -3.79
CA ALA A 282 -15.04 -1.06 -3.32
C ALA A 282 -16.42 -1.43 -2.71
N LEU A 283 -17.17 -2.34 -3.33
CA LEU A 283 -18.44 -2.84 -2.79
C LEU A 283 -18.22 -3.63 -1.49
N LEU A 284 -17.24 -4.52 -1.45
CA LEU A 284 -16.89 -5.29 -0.25
C LEU A 284 -16.43 -4.36 0.88
N PHE A 285 -15.67 -3.31 0.57
CA PHE A 285 -15.33 -2.26 1.52
C PHE A 285 -16.59 -1.62 2.11
N LEU A 286 -17.56 -1.20 1.27
CA LEU A 286 -18.82 -0.63 1.75
C LEU A 286 -19.60 -1.61 2.64
N VAL A 287 -19.64 -2.88 2.28
CA VAL A 287 -20.28 -3.93 3.10
C VAL A 287 -19.60 -4.05 4.45
N ILE A 288 -18.28 -4.22 4.50
CA ILE A 288 -17.50 -4.30 5.75
C ILE A 288 -17.66 -3.00 6.56
N TRP A 289 -17.67 -1.85 5.88
CA TRP A 289 -17.87 -0.54 6.48
C TRP A 289 -19.23 -0.50 7.18
N VAL A 290 -20.32 -0.92 6.56
CA VAL A 290 -21.63 -0.98 7.20
C VAL A 290 -21.65 -2.00 8.35
N LEU A 291 -21.07 -3.18 8.15
CA LEU A 291 -21.03 -4.26 9.15
C LEU A 291 -20.24 -3.89 10.41
N ARG A 292 -19.24 -3.02 10.33
CA ARG A 292 -18.41 -2.60 11.48
C ARG A 292 -19.20 -1.98 12.64
N LYS A 293 -20.39 -1.46 12.36
CA LYS A 293 -21.31 -0.90 13.36
C LYS A 293 -22.22 -1.97 13.99
N LYS A 294 -22.46 -3.08 13.29
CA LYS A 294 -23.33 -4.18 13.74
C LYS A 294 -22.56 -5.25 14.50
N ILE A 295 -21.32 -5.52 14.08
CA ILE A 295 -20.47 -6.56 14.66
C ILE A 295 -19.70 -5.99 15.86
N LYS A 296 -19.94 -6.59 17.03
CA LYS A 296 -19.30 -6.18 18.30
C LYS A 296 -18.24 -7.17 18.79
N ILE A 297 -18.29 -8.42 18.33
CA ILE A 297 -17.36 -9.47 18.75
C ILE A 297 -15.99 -9.20 18.11
N PRO A 298 -14.91 -9.11 18.90
CA PRO A 298 -13.58 -8.84 18.37
C PRO A 298 -13.09 -9.96 17.45
N GLY A 299 -12.56 -9.59 16.29
CA GLY A 299 -12.00 -10.50 15.28
C GLY A 299 -13.01 -11.00 14.25
N LEU A 300 -14.32 -10.84 14.49
CA LEU A 300 -15.34 -11.29 13.54
C LEU A 300 -15.33 -10.47 12.25
N LEU A 301 -15.10 -9.16 12.35
CA LEU A 301 -15.07 -8.28 11.17
C LEU A 301 -13.87 -8.62 10.28
N PHE A 302 -12.72 -8.88 10.90
CA PHE A 302 -11.53 -9.35 10.19
C PHE A 302 -11.74 -10.73 9.55
N SER A 303 -12.41 -11.65 10.24
CA SER A 303 -12.74 -12.97 9.70
C SER A 303 -13.59 -12.87 8.43
N ILE A 304 -14.59 -11.98 8.45
CA ILE A 304 -15.44 -11.68 7.28
C ILE A 304 -14.61 -11.10 6.14
N TYR A 305 -13.70 -10.17 6.42
CA TYR A 305 -12.77 -9.66 5.43
C TYR A 305 -11.95 -10.78 4.77
N LEU A 306 -11.37 -11.71 5.55
CA LEU A 306 -10.59 -12.84 5.01
C LEU A 306 -11.43 -13.73 4.09
N MET A 307 -12.67 -14.05 4.48
CA MET A 307 -13.57 -14.84 3.65
C MET A 307 -13.94 -14.11 2.35
N MET A 308 -14.32 -12.84 2.44
CA MET A 308 -14.71 -12.03 1.27
C MET A 308 -13.55 -11.84 0.31
N ASN A 309 -12.35 -11.55 0.82
CA ASN A 309 -11.13 -11.41 0.03
C ASN A 309 -10.72 -12.73 -0.64
N GLY A 310 -10.82 -13.86 0.08
CA GLY A 310 -10.54 -15.18 -0.50
C GLY A 310 -11.50 -15.54 -1.64
N VAL A 311 -12.81 -15.26 -1.49
CA VAL A 311 -13.78 -15.53 -2.56
C VAL A 311 -13.53 -14.63 -3.78
N GLU A 312 -13.36 -13.32 -3.56
CA GLU A 312 -13.11 -12.38 -4.63
C GLU A 312 -11.86 -12.76 -5.44
N ARG A 313 -10.75 -13.02 -4.74
CA ARG A 313 -9.48 -13.36 -5.39
C ARG A 313 -9.58 -14.67 -6.16
N PHE A 314 -10.24 -15.68 -5.61
CA PHE A 314 -10.44 -16.96 -6.29
C PHE A 314 -11.25 -16.81 -7.58
N LEU A 315 -12.29 -15.96 -7.59
CA LEU A 315 -13.14 -15.74 -8.76
C LEU A 315 -12.43 -14.96 -9.87
N ILE A 316 -11.68 -13.92 -9.51
CA ILE A 316 -10.92 -13.10 -10.47
C ILE A 316 -9.81 -13.92 -11.12
N GLU A 317 -9.15 -14.78 -10.36
CA GLU A 317 -8.06 -15.61 -10.87
C GLU A 317 -8.50 -16.55 -12.01
N LYS A 318 -9.77 -16.99 -12.02
CA LYS A 318 -10.33 -17.82 -13.10
C LYS A 318 -10.37 -17.13 -14.46
N ILE A 319 -10.37 -15.79 -14.47
CA ILE A 319 -10.40 -14.98 -15.68
C ILE A 319 -9.09 -14.20 -15.89
N ARG A 320 -8.05 -14.47 -15.08
CA ARG A 320 -6.74 -13.81 -15.12
C ARG A 320 -5.71 -14.64 -15.88
N VAL A 321 -4.69 -13.97 -16.43
CA VAL A 321 -3.54 -14.62 -17.07
C VAL A 321 -2.47 -14.86 -16.02
N ASP A 322 -2.46 -16.02 -15.39
CA ASP A 322 -1.48 -16.38 -14.35
C ASP A 322 -0.84 -17.75 -14.60
N THR A 323 0.36 -17.93 -14.05
CA THR A 323 1.10 -19.20 -14.13
C THR A 323 0.46 -20.26 -13.24
N LYS A 324 0.26 -21.45 -13.80
CA LYS A 324 -0.33 -22.59 -13.10
C LYS A 324 0.77 -23.53 -12.60
N TYR A 325 0.62 -24.03 -11.37
CA TYR A 325 1.52 -25.05 -10.87
C TYR A 325 1.21 -26.42 -11.48
N ASP A 326 2.24 -27.25 -11.57
CA ASP A 326 2.10 -28.65 -11.98
C ASP A 326 1.68 -29.52 -10.79
N LEU A 327 0.48 -29.24 -10.26
CA LEU A 327 -0.20 -29.99 -9.21
C LEU A 327 -1.53 -30.51 -9.76
N PRO A 328 -2.20 -31.49 -9.11
CA PRO A 328 -3.56 -31.87 -9.47
C PRO A 328 -4.47 -30.65 -9.56
N PHE A 329 -5.24 -30.52 -10.64
CA PHE A 329 -6.10 -29.38 -11.00
C PHE A 329 -5.37 -28.10 -11.47
N HIS A 330 -4.04 -28.13 -11.54
CA HIS A 330 -3.18 -27.02 -11.99
C HIS A 330 -3.55 -25.65 -11.38
N PRO A 331 -3.61 -25.53 -10.04
CA PRO A 331 -4.00 -24.30 -9.39
C PRO A 331 -2.93 -23.23 -9.57
N THR A 332 -3.34 -21.96 -9.56
CA THR A 332 -2.40 -20.85 -9.46
C THR A 332 -2.01 -20.63 -7.99
N GLN A 333 -0.91 -19.91 -7.76
CA GLN A 333 -0.49 -19.51 -6.42
C GLN A 333 -1.58 -18.71 -5.69
N ALA A 334 -2.27 -17.83 -6.41
CA ALA A 334 -3.33 -17.02 -5.83
C ALA A 334 -4.56 -17.85 -5.45
N GLU A 335 -4.91 -18.92 -6.18
CA GLU A 335 -6.02 -19.80 -5.80
C GLU A 335 -5.78 -20.52 -4.47
N LEU A 336 -4.55 -21.04 -4.29
CA LEU A 336 -4.17 -21.72 -3.04
C LEU A 336 -4.24 -20.77 -1.84
N ILE A 337 -3.75 -19.54 -2.02
CA ILE A 337 -3.74 -18.53 -0.97
C ILE A 337 -5.15 -18.03 -0.68
N SER A 338 -5.98 -17.85 -1.72
CA SER A 338 -7.39 -17.49 -1.60
C SER A 338 -8.16 -18.51 -0.77
N LEU A 339 -7.92 -19.80 -1.03
CA LEU A 339 -8.51 -20.89 -0.26
C LEU A 339 -8.03 -20.88 1.20
N ALA A 340 -6.73 -20.66 1.43
CA ALA A 340 -6.17 -20.56 2.77
C ALA A 340 -6.75 -19.37 3.57
N LEU A 341 -6.91 -18.21 2.92
CA LEU A 341 -7.55 -17.04 3.52
C LEU A 341 -9.01 -17.31 3.87
N PHE A 342 -9.75 -17.97 2.98
CA PHE A 342 -11.14 -18.33 3.23
C PHE A 342 -11.29 -19.28 4.42
N ILE A 343 -10.53 -20.39 4.42
CA ILE A 343 -10.55 -21.38 5.52
C ILE A 343 -10.10 -20.74 6.84
N GLY A 344 -9.04 -19.94 6.81
CA GLY A 344 -8.56 -19.19 7.97
C GLY A 344 -9.61 -18.22 8.51
N GLY A 345 -10.34 -17.54 7.62
CA GLY A 345 -11.48 -16.69 7.97
C GLY A 345 -12.63 -17.46 8.63
N VAL A 346 -13.03 -18.62 8.09
CA VAL A 346 -14.06 -19.49 8.68
C VAL A 346 -13.64 -19.96 10.07
N TYR A 347 -12.40 -20.44 10.21
CA TYR A 347 -11.86 -20.88 11.49
C TYR A 347 -11.86 -19.75 12.53
N MET A 348 -11.35 -18.58 12.16
CA MET A 348 -11.28 -17.40 13.05
C MET A 348 -12.69 -16.94 13.45
N PHE A 349 -13.64 -16.96 12.51
CA PHE A 349 -15.04 -16.61 12.78
C PHE A 349 -15.65 -17.53 13.84
N TYR A 350 -15.45 -18.85 13.70
CA TYR A 350 -15.94 -19.82 14.67
C TYR A 350 -15.25 -19.69 16.04
N ALA A 351 -13.92 -19.55 16.05
CA ALA A 351 -13.14 -19.43 17.27
C ALA A 351 -13.51 -18.18 18.08
N CYS A 352 -13.67 -17.03 17.42
CA CYS A 352 -14.08 -15.78 18.06
C CYS A 352 -15.51 -15.86 18.60
N ASN A 353 -16.44 -16.45 17.85
CA ASN A 353 -17.82 -16.66 18.33
C ASN A 353 -17.88 -17.61 19.53
N LYS A 354 -17.13 -18.71 19.49
CA LYS A 354 -17.06 -19.66 20.63
C LYS A 354 -16.53 -18.96 21.87
N ARG A 355 -15.43 -18.19 21.74
CA ARG A 355 -14.84 -17.43 22.85
C ARG A 355 -15.82 -16.41 23.43
N ALA A 356 -16.54 -15.68 22.57
CA ALA A 356 -17.52 -14.68 23.00
C ALA A 356 -18.66 -15.31 23.82
N LYS A 357 -19.14 -16.49 23.42
CA LYS A 357 -20.16 -17.25 24.16
C LYS A 357 -19.68 -17.77 25.52
N THR A 358 -18.38 -18.01 25.69
CA THR A 358 -17.80 -18.47 26.97
C THR A 358 -17.56 -17.30 27.93
N THR A 359 -17.37 -16.08 27.43
CA THR A 359 -17.13 -14.87 28.23
C THR A 359 -18.39 -14.07 28.55
N ALA A 360 -19.51 -14.38 27.91
CA ALA A 360 -20.83 -13.82 28.18
C ALA A 360 -21.55 -14.71 29.19
#